data_AF-A0A447D110-F1
#
_entry.id   AF-A0A447D110-F1
#
_cell.length_a   1.000
_cell.length_b   1.000
_cell.length_c   1.000
_cell.angle_alpha   90.00
_cell.angle_beta   90.00
_cell.angle_gamma   90.00
#
_symmetry.space_group_name_H-M   'P 1'
#
loop_
_entity.id
_entity.type
_entity.pdbx_description
1 polymer ?
#
loop_
_entity_poly.entity_id
_entity_poly.type
_entity_poly.pdbx_seq_one_letter_code
_entity_poly.pdbx_strand_id
1 'polypeptide(L)'
;MPATDRRPTFPSARRSTAPSALATVLLAALLAAPPQGAARAQDVPGIEACDKEAKLERRTGCLQSNIAYLQGLIARNNAATQQRLAAAAAEIAALKATVATLQASVDRLQAAAGAAKPTDGKPGDPKPADAKPADAKPADSKPAAR
;
A
#
# COMPACT_ATOMS: atom_id res chain seq x y z
N MET A 1 11.82 65.22 32.77
CA MET A 1 10.84 64.27 32.17
C MET A 1 10.32 64.93 30.90
N PRO A 2 10.23 64.25 29.74
CA PRO A 2 9.84 62.84 29.59
C PRO A 2 10.90 61.93 28.93
N ALA A 3 10.80 60.65 29.28
CA ALA A 3 11.59 59.55 28.75
C ALA A 3 11.09 59.12 27.36
N THR A 4 12.01 58.83 26.45
CA THR A 4 11.72 58.25 25.13
C THR A 4 11.44 56.75 25.27
N ASP A 5 10.17 56.36 25.14
CA ASP A 5 9.71 54.96 25.12
C ASP A 5 10.13 54.31 23.78
N ARG A 6 11.23 53.53 23.79
CA ARG A 6 11.60 52.62 22.69
C ARG A 6 10.99 51.24 22.97
N ARG A 7 9.79 50.98 22.48
CA ARG A 7 9.26 49.62 22.41
C ARG A 7 9.84 48.87 21.20
N PRO A 8 10.39 47.66 21.36
CA PRO A 8 10.74 46.82 20.23
C PRO A 8 9.45 46.22 19.64
N THR A 9 9.27 46.41 18.34
CA THR A 9 8.26 45.70 17.54
C THR A 9 8.68 44.24 17.39
N PHE A 10 7.99 43.32 18.07
CA PHE A 10 8.15 41.89 17.81
C PHE A 10 7.46 41.54 16.49
N PRO A 11 8.12 40.82 15.55
CA PRO A 11 7.45 40.29 14.39
C PRO A 11 6.46 39.22 14.82
N SER A 12 5.19 39.42 14.48
CA SER A 12 4.10 38.49 14.72
C SER A 12 4.36 37.20 13.93
N ALA A 13 4.76 36.14 14.62
CA ALA A 13 4.90 34.82 14.05
C ALA A 13 3.51 34.29 13.68
N ARG A 14 3.15 34.44 12.41
CA ARG A 14 1.94 33.86 11.81
C ARG A 14 2.11 32.34 11.84
N ARG A 15 1.59 31.67 12.88
CA ARG A 15 1.54 30.20 12.93
C ARG A 15 0.66 29.73 11.78
N SER A 16 1.30 29.15 10.76
CA SER A 16 0.60 28.43 9.70
C SER A 16 -0.08 27.22 10.34
N THR A 17 -1.41 27.20 10.31
CA THR A 17 -2.25 26.08 10.77
C THR A 17 -2.42 25.00 9.70
N ALA A 18 -1.64 25.05 8.62
CA ALA A 18 -1.70 24.03 7.58
C ALA A 18 -1.11 22.71 8.12
N PRO A 19 -1.87 21.61 8.16
CA PRO A 19 -1.34 20.31 8.54
C PRO A 19 -0.25 19.91 7.53
N SER A 20 0.89 19.43 8.02
CA SER A 20 2.00 19.02 7.16
C SER A 20 1.58 17.86 6.26
N ALA A 21 2.23 17.73 5.09
CA ALA A 21 1.98 16.62 4.16
C ALA A 21 2.14 15.23 4.80
N LEU A 22 2.95 15.12 5.86
CA LEU A 22 3.09 13.90 6.64
C LEU A 22 1.84 13.60 7.48
N ALA A 23 1.20 14.63 8.04
CA ALA A 23 -0.03 14.48 8.82
C ALA A 23 -1.21 14.04 7.93
N THR A 24 -1.28 14.54 6.69
CA THR A 24 -2.33 14.13 5.74
C THR A 24 -2.11 12.71 5.21
N VAL A 25 -0.85 12.30 4.96
CA VAL A 25 -0.53 10.92 4.54
C VAL A 25 -0.81 9.90 5.64
N LEU A 26 -0.46 10.18 6.89
CA LEU A 26 -0.75 9.30 8.03
C LEU A 26 -2.26 9.15 8.27
N LEU A 27 -3.02 10.24 8.14
CA LEU A 27 -4.47 10.19 8.29
C LEU A 27 -5.11 9.39 7.16
N ALA A 28 -4.69 9.59 5.91
CA ALA A 28 -5.19 8.82 4.77
C ALA A 28 -4.89 7.31 4.90
N ALA A 29 -3.71 6.95 5.41
CA ALA A 29 -3.36 5.55 5.68
C ALA A 29 -4.24 4.92 6.77
N LEU A 30 -4.64 5.69 7.79
CA LEU A 30 -5.55 5.23 8.83
C LEU A 30 -6.96 4.97 8.30
N LEU A 31 -7.46 5.82 7.39
CA LEU A 31 -8.78 5.65 6.78
C LEU A 31 -8.84 4.55 5.72
N ALA A 32 -7.71 4.21 5.09
CA ALA A 32 -7.63 3.12 4.12
C ALA A 32 -7.47 1.73 4.75
N ALA A 33 -7.36 1.63 6.07
CA ALA A 33 -7.30 0.35 6.75
C ALA A 33 -8.62 -0.41 6.55
N PRO A 34 -8.59 -1.66 6.04
CA PRO A 34 -9.81 -2.44 5.87
C PRO A 34 -10.49 -2.62 7.24
N PRO A 35 -11.84 -2.64 7.28
CA PRO A 35 -12.56 -2.83 8.53
C PRO A 35 -12.11 -4.15 9.16
N GLN A 36 -11.50 -4.04 10.35
CA GLN A 36 -11.14 -5.19 11.16
C GLN A 36 -12.44 -5.95 11.41
N GLY A 37 -12.48 -7.20 10.91
CA GLY A 37 -13.71 -7.96 10.69
C GLY A 37 -14.73 -7.79 11.80
N ALA A 38 -15.97 -7.45 11.43
CA ALA A 38 -17.07 -7.31 12.36
C ALA A 38 -17.16 -8.58 13.23
N ALA A 39 -16.88 -8.43 14.53
CA ALA A 39 -17.11 -9.47 15.51
C ALA A 39 -18.62 -9.70 15.59
N ARG A 40 -19.12 -10.64 14.79
CA ARG A 40 -20.46 -11.17 14.94
C ARG A 40 -20.43 -11.96 16.24
N ALA A 41 -21.17 -11.50 17.24
CA ALA A 41 -21.46 -12.32 18.40
C ALA A 41 -22.03 -13.65 17.88
N GLN A 42 -21.35 -14.75 18.16
CA GLN A 42 -21.83 -16.10 17.86
C GLN A 42 -22.41 -16.65 19.14
N ASP A 43 -23.69 -17.04 19.08
CA ASP A 43 -24.33 -17.73 20.19
C ASP A 43 -23.62 -19.05 20.46
N VAL A 44 -23.54 -19.40 21.75
CA VAL A 44 -23.01 -20.69 22.20
C VAL A 44 -24.10 -21.74 21.97
N PRO A 45 -23.95 -22.66 20.99
CA PRO A 45 -25.01 -23.58 20.65
C PRO A 45 -25.35 -24.50 21.83
N GLY A 46 -26.64 -24.61 22.14
CA GLY A 46 -27.15 -25.60 23.10
C GLY A 46 -26.97 -25.26 24.58
N ILE A 47 -26.46 -24.06 24.94
CA ILE A 47 -26.38 -23.66 26.36
C ILE A 47 -27.77 -23.62 27.02
N GLU A 48 -28.76 -23.14 26.27
CA GLU A 48 -30.18 -23.13 26.64
C GLU A 48 -30.77 -24.53 26.88
N ALA A 49 -30.19 -25.57 26.26
CA ALA A 49 -30.59 -26.95 26.48
C ALA A 49 -29.90 -27.53 27.73
N CYS A 50 -28.64 -27.19 27.97
CA CYS A 50 -27.91 -27.60 29.17
C CYS A 50 -28.53 -27.02 30.44
N ASP A 51 -29.06 -25.79 30.40
CA ASP A 51 -29.67 -25.15 31.57
C ASP A 51 -31.06 -25.69 31.92
N LYS A 52 -31.75 -26.31 30.97
CA LYS A 52 -33.04 -26.98 31.21
C LYS A 52 -32.90 -28.39 31.79
N GLU A 53 -31.67 -28.91 31.89
CA GLU A 53 -31.42 -30.25 32.43
C GLU A 53 -31.54 -30.25 33.96
N ALA A 54 -32.52 -30.99 34.47
CA ALA A 54 -32.81 -31.08 35.89
C ALA A 54 -31.81 -31.99 36.63
N LYS A 55 -31.16 -32.93 35.94
CA LYS A 55 -30.17 -33.83 36.55
C LYS A 55 -28.79 -33.19 36.54
N LEU A 56 -28.23 -32.95 37.73
CA LEU A 56 -26.92 -32.30 37.88
C LEU A 56 -25.79 -33.01 37.12
N GLU A 57 -25.73 -34.34 37.16
CA GLU A 57 -24.73 -35.12 36.40
C GLU A 57 -24.80 -34.88 34.89
N ARG A 58 -26.00 -34.82 34.33
CA ARG A 58 -26.19 -34.54 32.89
C ARG A 58 -25.90 -33.09 32.55
N ARG A 59 -26.25 -32.15 33.42
CA ARG A 59 -25.94 -30.73 33.27
C ARG A 59 -24.42 -30.50 33.24
N THR A 60 -23.68 -31.14 34.14
CA THR A 60 -22.20 -31.07 34.18
C THR A 60 -21.59 -31.62 32.90
N GLY A 61 -22.04 -32.79 32.42
CA GLY A 61 -21.57 -33.35 31.15
C GLY A 61 -21.89 -32.47 29.93
N CYS A 62 -23.09 -31.90 29.89
CA CYS A 62 -23.52 -30.98 28.82
C CYS A 62 -22.62 -29.74 28.77
N LEU A 63 -22.39 -29.08 29.91
CA LEU A 63 -21.52 -27.90 30.00
C LEU A 63 -20.06 -28.22 29.66
N GLN A 64 -19.55 -29.39 30.09
CA GLN A 64 -18.18 -29.81 29.77
C GLN A 64 -17.97 -30.00 28.27
N SER A 65 -18.92 -30.62 27.57
CA SER A 65 -18.86 -30.76 26.10
C SER A 65 -18.88 -29.40 25.39
N ASN A 66 -19.62 -28.43 25.95
CA ASN A 66 -19.69 -27.07 25.43
C ASN A 66 -18.35 -26.33 25.60
N ILE A 67 -17.69 -26.48 26.75
CA ILE A 67 -16.34 -25.93 26.98
C ILE A 67 -15.35 -26.50 25.97
N ALA A 68 -15.35 -27.82 25.74
CA ALA A 68 -14.47 -28.44 24.75
C ALA A 68 -14.74 -27.93 23.32
N TYR A 69 -16.01 -27.75 22.96
CA TYR A 69 -16.39 -27.16 21.68
C TYR A 69 -15.89 -25.71 21.52
N LEU A 70 -16.10 -24.87 22.52
CA LEU A 70 -15.64 -23.47 22.53
C LEU A 70 -14.12 -23.36 22.48
N GLN A 71 -13.40 -24.19 23.22
CA GLN A 71 -11.94 -24.27 23.13
C GLN A 71 -11.48 -24.65 21.71
N GLY A 72 -12.17 -25.59 21.07
CA GLY A 72 -11.91 -25.96 19.68
C GLY A 72 -12.21 -24.84 18.68
N LEU A 73 -13.26 -24.04 18.91
CA LEU A 73 -13.55 -22.86 18.09
C LEU A 73 -12.48 -21.77 18.25
N ILE A 74 -12.07 -21.47 19.48
CA ILE A 74 -11.00 -20.51 19.77
C ILE A 74 -9.71 -20.94 19.07
N ALA A 75 -9.31 -22.21 19.20
CA ALA A 75 -8.13 -22.75 18.54
C ALA A 75 -8.19 -22.61 17.02
N ARG A 76 -9.33 -22.94 16.40
CA ARG A 76 -9.53 -22.81 14.95
C ARG A 76 -9.49 -21.36 14.49
N ASN A 77 -10.11 -20.44 15.22
CA ASN A 77 -10.09 -19.02 14.88
C ASN A 77 -8.66 -18.46 14.98
N ASN A 78 -7.95 -18.78 16.06
CA ASN A 78 -6.55 -18.39 16.23
C ASN A 78 -5.64 -18.96 15.14
N ALA A 79 -5.83 -20.22 14.74
CA ALA A 79 -5.08 -20.81 13.64
C ALA A 79 -5.39 -20.11 12.31
N ALA A 80 -6.66 -19.80 12.03
CA ALA A 80 -7.05 -19.09 10.82
C ALA A 80 -6.49 -17.66 10.78
N THR A 81 -6.45 -16.93 11.90
CA THR A 81 -5.84 -15.60 11.96
C THR A 81 -4.33 -15.66 11.82
N GLN A 82 -3.66 -16.63 12.46
CA GLN A 82 -2.23 -16.86 12.29
C GLN A 82 -1.87 -17.18 10.84
N GLN A 83 -2.66 -18.02 10.17
CA GLN A 83 -2.47 -18.32 8.74
C GLN A 83 -2.57 -17.07 7.87
N ARG A 84 -3.54 -16.18 8.13
CA ARG A 84 -3.68 -14.91 7.41
C ARG A 84 -2.49 -13.99 7.65
N LEU A 85 -2.01 -13.89 8.89
CA LEU A 85 -0.82 -13.10 9.22
C LEU A 85 0.43 -13.65 8.53
N ALA A 86 0.60 -14.97 8.51
CA ALA A 86 1.72 -15.61 7.83
C ALA A 86 1.69 -15.38 6.32
N ALA A 87 0.52 -15.48 5.69
CA ALA A 87 0.34 -15.17 4.27
C ALA A 87 0.70 -13.71 3.95
N ALA A 88 0.19 -12.75 4.73
CA ALA A 88 0.52 -11.34 4.56
C ALA A 88 2.02 -11.06 4.77
N ALA A 89 2.66 -11.73 5.74
CA ALA A 89 4.10 -11.61 5.96
C ALA A 89 4.92 -12.13 4.77
N ALA A 90 4.47 -13.21 4.13
CA ALA A 90 5.09 -13.74 2.91
C ALA A 90 4.93 -12.77 1.73
N GLU A 91 3.76 -12.15 1.57
CA GLU A 91 3.54 -11.11 0.54
C GLU A 91 4.45 -9.89 0.77
N ILE A 92 4.58 -9.43 2.02
CA ILE A 92 5.49 -8.34 2.37
C ILE A 92 6.93 -8.69 1.99
N ALA A 93 7.37 -9.93 2.24
CA ALA A 93 8.71 -10.38 1.87
C ALA A 93 8.91 -10.38 0.34
N ALA A 94 7.93 -10.86 -0.42
CA ALA A 94 7.96 -10.85 -1.88
C ALA A 94 7.99 -9.42 -2.47
N LEU A 95 7.18 -8.51 -1.91
CA LEU A 95 7.17 -7.10 -2.30
C LEU A 95 8.51 -6.42 -1.99
N LYS A 96 9.10 -6.68 -0.82
CA LYS A 96 10.43 -6.16 -0.47
C LYS A 96 11.51 -6.66 -1.43
N ALA A 97 11.46 -7.92 -1.83
CA ALA A 97 12.39 -8.46 -2.84
C ALA A 97 12.21 -7.74 -4.19
N THR A 98 10.96 -7.53 -4.61
CA THR A 98 10.64 -6.77 -5.84
C THR A 98 11.17 -5.34 -5.76
N VAL A 99 10.97 -4.64 -4.64
CA VAL A 99 11.49 -3.29 -4.41
C VAL A 99 13.02 -3.27 -4.51
N ALA A 100 13.72 -4.26 -3.94
CA ALA A 100 15.17 -4.36 -4.06
C ALA A 100 15.62 -4.58 -5.51
N THR A 101 14.92 -5.40 -6.29
CA THR A 101 15.19 -5.61 -7.71
C THR A 101 14.96 -4.34 -8.54
N LEU A 102 13.86 -3.62 -8.27
CA LEU A 102 13.57 -2.34 -8.93
C LEU A 102 14.63 -1.30 -8.58
N GLN A 103 15.03 -1.20 -7.31
CA GLN A 103 16.08 -0.28 -6.87
C GLN A 103 17.39 -0.55 -7.61
N ALA A 104 17.81 -1.81 -7.71
CA ALA A 104 19.00 -2.19 -8.47
C ALA A 104 18.89 -1.83 -9.96
N SER A 105 17.69 -1.88 -10.54
CA SER A 105 17.45 -1.48 -11.93
C SER A 105 17.54 0.04 -12.11
N VAL A 106 17.01 0.81 -11.15
CA VAL A 106 17.15 2.28 -11.11
C VAL A 106 18.62 2.67 -10.99
N ASP A 107 19.37 2.03 -10.10
CA ASP A 107 20.80 2.33 -9.90
C ASP A 107 21.61 2.04 -11.18
N ARG A 108 21.30 0.95 -11.89
CA ARG A 108 21.91 0.63 -13.20
C ARG A 108 21.61 1.69 -14.26
N LEU A 109 20.36 2.14 -14.36
CA LEU A 109 19.97 3.18 -15.32
C LEU A 109 20.59 4.53 -14.98
N GLN A 110 20.67 4.89 -13.70
CA GLN A 110 21.34 6.11 -13.26
C GLN A 110 22.85 6.08 -13.55
N ALA A 111 23.50 4.94 -13.32
CA ALA A 111 24.91 4.75 -13.67
C ALA A 111 25.14 4.86 -15.19
N ALA A 112 24.27 4.26 -16.00
CA ALA A 112 24.34 4.36 -17.46
C ALA A 112 24.10 5.81 -17.97
N ALA A 113 23.16 6.54 -17.37
CA ALA A 113 22.89 7.93 -17.71
C ALA A 113 24.01 8.88 -17.24
N GLY A 114 24.62 8.62 -16.09
CA GLY A 114 25.77 9.37 -15.57
C GLY A 114 27.05 9.15 -16.38
N ALA A 115 27.21 7.96 -16.97
CA ALA A 115 28.30 7.66 -17.90
C ALA A 115 28.10 8.27 -19.31
N ALA A 116 26.88 8.68 -19.65
CA ALA A 116 26.51 9.30 -20.92
C ALA A 116 26.46 10.84 -20.85
N LYS A 117 27.34 11.46 -20.07
CA LYS A 117 27.57 12.91 -20.23
C LYS A 117 28.24 13.10 -21.60
N PRO A 118 27.65 13.85 -22.55
CA PRO A 118 28.27 14.04 -23.86
C PRO A 118 29.53 14.89 -23.68
N THR A 119 30.70 14.30 -23.91
CA THR A 119 31.86 15.06 -24.39
C THR A 119 31.85 14.98 -25.92
N ASP A 120 30.91 15.69 -26.54
CA ASP A 120 31.01 16.08 -27.95
C ASP A 120 31.26 17.60 -27.93
N GLY A 121 32.45 18.11 -28.24
CA GLY A 121 33.26 17.67 -29.37
C GLY A 121 32.55 18.01 -30.68
N LYS A 122 32.08 19.25 -30.82
CA LYS A 122 31.73 19.95 -32.08
C LYS A 122 31.38 19.04 -33.28
N PRO A 123 30.09 18.83 -33.60
CA PRO A 123 29.70 18.38 -34.92
C PRO A 123 30.05 19.50 -35.90
N GLY A 124 31.08 19.29 -36.71
CA GLY A 124 31.32 20.13 -37.88
C GLY A 124 30.21 19.89 -38.89
N ASP A 125 29.47 20.96 -39.19
CA ASP A 125 28.63 21.07 -40.39
C ASP A 125 29.43 20.65 -41.64
N PRO A 126 28.81 19.87 -42.53
CA PRO A 126 28.61 20.42 -43.86
C PRO A 126 27.20 20.15 -44.40
N LYS A 127 26.50 21.24 -44.70
CA LYS A 127 25.45 21.32 -45.73
C LYS A 127 26.06 22.01 -46.97
N PRO A 128 25.51 21.94 -48.21
CA PRO A 128 24.47 21.09 -48.81
C PRO A 128 24.91 20.41 -50.12
N ALA A 129 24.18 19.40 -50.58
CA ALA A 129 23.94 19.24 -52.03
C ALA A 129 22.53 18.70 -52.25
N ASP A 130 21.69 19.56 -52.80
CA ASP A 130 20.37 19.29 -53.34
C ASP A 130 20.41 18.23 -54.45
N ALA A 131 19.56 17.22 -54.32
CA ALA A 131 19.08 16.43 -55.46
C ALA A 131 17.66 15.92 -55.19
N LYS A 132 16.68 16.65 -55.70
CA LYS A 132 15.33 16.17 -56.08
C LYS A 132 15.18 16.60 -57.57
N PRO A 133 14.58 15.84 -58.52
CA PRO A 133 13.31 15.07 -58.46
C PRO A 133 13.40 13.66 -59.09
N ALA A 134 12.45 12.74 -58.96
CA ALA A 134 11.03 12.76 -59.36
C ALA A 134 10.32 11.54 -58.71
N ASP A 135 9.15 11.72 -58.09
CA ASP A 135 7.82 11.41 -58.63
C ASP A 135 7.64 9.96 -59.13
N ALA A 136 7.05 9.12 -58.27
CA ALA A 136 6.10 8.08 -58.66
C ALA A 136 5.18 7.74 -57.47
N LYS A 137 3.91 8.09 -57.59
CA LYS A 137 2.77 7.65 -56.75
C LYS A 137 1.84 6.83 -57.67
N PRO A 138 0.84 6.10 -57.16
CA PRO A 138 0.84 4.86 -56.35
C PRO A 138 0.16 3.68 -57.11
N ALA A 139 0.21 2.46 -56.57
CA ALA A 139 -0.87 1.49 -56.73
C ALA A 139 -0.96 0.69 -55.41
N ASP A 140 -1.89 1.01 -54.52
CA ASP A 140 -3.25 0.44 -54.41
C ASP A 140 -3.28 -1.09 -54.35
N SER A 141 -3.51 -1.63 -53.15
CA SER A 141 -4.21 -2.90 -52.90
C SER A 141 -4.67 -2.97 -51.44
N LYS A 142 -5.95 -2.64 -51.22
CA LYS A 142 -6.74 -2.94 -50.00
C LYS A 142 -7.17 -4.44 -50.01
N PRO A 143 -7.79 -5.00 -48.94
CA PRO A 143 -7.37 -6.24 -48.29
C PRO A 143 -8.32 -7.42 -48.58
N ALA A 144 -7.95 -8.64 -48.18
CA ALA A 144 -8.90 -9.75 -48.12
C ALA A 144 -8.77 -10.52 -46.79
N ALA A 145 -9.92 -10.58 -46.11
CA ALA A 145 -10.17 -11.38 -44.93
C ALA A 145 -10.03 -12.89 -45.22
N ARG A 146 -9.58 -13.63 -44.22
CA ARG A 146 -10.19 -14.90 -43.82
C ARG A 146 -9.84 -15.22 -42.37
#